data_AF-A0A2N4XE10-F1
#
_entry.id   AF-A0A2N4XE10-F1
#
_cell.length_a   1.000
_cell.length_b   1.000
_cell.length_c   1.000
_cell.angle_alpha   90.00
_cell.angle_beta   90.00
_cell.angle_gamma   90.00
#
_symmetry.space_group_name_H-M   'P 1'
#
loop_
_entity.id
_entity.type
_entity.pdbx_description
1 polymer ?
#
loop_
_entity_poly.entity_id
_entity_poly.type
_entity_poly.pdbx_seq_one_letter_code
_entity_poly.pdbx_strand_id
1 'polypeptide(L)'
;MRKEKENVLLRLPKILLNLFLSFFIDDGSKNNDRSKYQQAKEIREVKVTIRRLFKDSFLIILGVLSAGFGLDGFLLPNDFIDGGAVGISLLIRAVTDYPLSLILVLVNIPFIILGLRVVSKEFAIKTAFGIVALALAVALIPYPEITHDKLLTSVFGGFFLGLGIGMAMRGGGVIDGTEVMAITLSRRTSLTIGDVILLINVVIFSVAAYVLSIETALYSMLTYLAASKTVDFVIEGIEEYTGVTIISLKPMEMKKMIIEEMGRGVTVYKGERGFGKTGYTEGDMKIVYTVITRLEVSKLNLEIEKIDPNAFVIMTSIKDTKGGMIKKRSVPH
;
A
#
# COMPACT_ATOMS: atom_id res chain seq x y z
N MET A 1 5.75 25.11 2.34
CA MET A 1 6.53 23.89 2.00
C MET A 1 5.82 22.87 1.09
N ARG A 2 4.51 22.96 0.81
CA ARG A 2 3.79 22.00 -0.07
C ARG A 2 3.83 22.32 -1.58
N LYS A 3 4.06 23.59 -1.96
CA LYS A 3 4.10 24.07 -3.36
C LYS A 3 5.45 23.92 -4.08
N GLU A 4 6.52 23.55 -3.38
CA GLU A 4 7.89 23.58 -3.95
C GLU A 4 8.33 22.24 -4.56
N LYS A 5 7.69 21.12 -4.18
CA LYS A 5 7.93 19.79 -4.77
C LYS A 5 7.16 19.55 -6.07
N GLU A 6 6.16 20.38 -6.37
CA GLU A 6 5.28 20.27 -7.54
C GLU A 6 5.99 20.60 -8.87
N ASN A 7 7.19 21.17 -8.82
CA ASN A 7 7.94 21.68 -9.98
C ASN A 7 9.07 20.77 -10.49
N VAL A 8 9.43 19.68 -9.80
CA VAL A 8 10.64 18.90 -10.16
C VAL A 8 10.42 18.07 -11.43
N LEU A 9 9.24 17.46 -11.60
CA LEU A 9 8.90 16.68 -12.81
C LEU A 9 8.63 17.54 -14.05
N LEU A 10 8.10 18.76 -13.89
CA LEU A 10 7.96 19.74 -14.98
C LEU A 10 9.31 20.34 -15.39
N ARG A 11 10.29 20.33 -14.49
CA ARG A 11 11.67 20.71 -14.78
C ARG A 11 12.50 19.54 -15.29
N LEU A 12 12.11 18.28 -15.14
CA LEU A 12 12.90 17.14 -15.60
C LEU A 12 13.25 17.21 -17.09
N PRO A 13 12.32 17.53 -18.02
CA PRO A 13 12.68 17.75 -19.42
C PRO A 13 13.63 18.94 -19.60
N LYS A 14 13.41 20.05 -18.87
CA LYS A 14 14.28 21.24 -18.92
C LYS A 14 15.66 21.02 -18.29
N ILE A 15 15.76 20.19 -17.25
CA ILE A 15 17.00 19.86 -16.54
C ILE A 15 17.76 18.84 -17.36
N LEU A 16 17.11 17.80 -17.89
CA LEU A 16 17.72 16.85 -18.83
C LEU A 16 18.15 17.57 -20.11
N LEU A 17 17.32 18.47 -20.64
CA LEU A 17 17.67 19.31 -21.80
C LEU A 17 18.82 20.26 -21.46
N ASN A 18 18.85 20.93 -20.31
CA ASN A 18 19.99 21.77 -19.91
C ASN A 18 21.25 20.96 -19.64
N LEU A 19 21.14 19.76 -19.08
CA LEU A 19 22.27 18.85 -18.83
C LEU A 19 22.83 18.31 -20.16
N PHE A 20 21.94 17.96 -21.10
CA PHE A 20 22.28 17.51 -22.45
C PHE A 20 22.88 18.65 -23.29
N LEU A 21 22.28 19.85 -23.25
CA LEU A 21 22.80 21.06 -23.87
C LEU A 21 24.14 21.47 -23.25
N SER A 22 24.36 21.33 -21.94
CA SER A 22 25.67 21.59 -21.33
C SER A 22 26.76 20.58 -21.72
N PHE A 23 26.36 19.42 -22.28
CA PHE A 23 27.27 18.40 -22.81
C PHE A 23 27.58 18.59 -24.30
N PHE A 24 26.71 19.30 -25.04
CA PHE A 24 26.80 19.50 -26.49
C PHE A 24 27.13 20.93 -26.91
N ILE A 25 26.82 21.93 -26.09
CA ILE A 25 27.07 23.34 -26.31
C ILE A 25 28.22 23.76 -25.39
N ASP A 26 29.44 23.45 -25.82
CA ASP A 26 30.63 24.19 -25.38
C ASP A 26 30.69 25.48 -26.19
N ASP A 27 29.80 26.42 -25.87
CA ASP A 27 29.85 27.75 -26.47
C ASP A 27 30.15 28.75 -25.34
N GLY A 28 31.39 29.23 -25.37
CA GLY A 28 31.92 30.17 -24.41
C GLY A 28 31.02 31.41 -24.33
N SER A 29 30.81 31.91 -23.11
CA SER A 29 30.06 33.12 -22.75
C SER A 29 28.61 32.89 -22.28
N LYS A 30 28.46 32.63 -20.97
CA LYS A 30 27.78 33.55 -20.03
C LYS A 30 27.67 32.98 -18.60
N ASN A 31 28.18 33.74 -17.63
CA ASN A 31 27.89 33.72 -16.18
C ASN A 31 27.79 32.34 -15.51
N ASN A 32 28.95 31.78 -15.16
CA ASN A 32 29.09 30.52 -14.42
C ASN A 32 29.24 30.73 -12.91
N ASP A 33 28.34 31.49 -12.29
CA ASP A 33 28.25 31.62 -10.82
C ASP A 33 27.28 30.57 -10.23
N ARG A 34 27.45 29.31 -10.64
CA ARG A 34 26.77 28.18 -9.99
C ARG A 34 27.77 27.46 -9.12
N SER A 35 27.59 27.55 -7.79
CA SER A 35 28.43 26.84 -6.83
C SER A 35 28.47 25.34 -7.16
N LYS A 36 29.65 24.72 -7.13
CA LYS A 36 29.84 23.26 -7.34
C LYS A 36 28.89 22.43 -6.47
N TYR A 37 28.48 22.95 -5.31
CA TYR A 37 27.46 22.35 -4.44
C TYR A 37 26.06 22.35 -5.06
N GLN A 38 25.62 23.43 -5.70
CA GLN A 38 24.31 23.51 -6.36
C GLN A 38 24.24 22.54 -7.54
N GLN A 39 25.30 22.46 -8.36
CA GLN A 39 25.39 21.50 -9.47
C GLN A 39 25.36 20.04 -8.96
N ALA A 40 26.14 19.72 -7.92
CA ALA A 40 26.13 18.38 -7.32
C ALA A 40 24.78 18.02 -6.68
N LYS A 41 24.08 19.00 -6.10
CA LYS A 41 22.73 18.82 -5.53
C LYS A 41 21.70 18.54 -6.63
N GLU A 42 21.71 19.29 -7.74
CA GLU A 42 20.81 19.07 -8.88
C GLU A 42 21.02 17.69 -9.51
N ILE A 43 22.27 17.28 -9.75
CA ILE A 43 22.60 15.95 -10.28
C ILE A 43 22.10 14.84 -9.33
N ARG A 44 22.26 15.03 -8.02
CA ARG A 44 21.76 14.08 -7.02
C ARG A 44 20.23 14.00 -7.02
N GLU A 45 19.53 15.13 -7.11
CA GLU A 45 18.06 15.19 -7.17
C GLU A 45 17.51 14.50 -8.42
N VAL A 46 18.14 14.74 -9.58
CA VAL A 46 17.78 14.07 -10.84
C VAL A 46 18.00 12.56 -10.74
N LYS A 47 19.17 12.12 -10.25
CA LYS A 47 19.50 10.69 -10.09
C LYS A 47 18.53 9.97 -9.17
N VAL A 48 18.14 10.61 -8.06
CA VAL A 48 17.13 10.05 -7.13
C VAL A 48 15.76 9.96 -7.80
N THR A 49 15.36 10.97 -8.57
CA THR A 49 14.06 10.99 -9.25
C THR A 49 13.98 9.94 -10.35
N ILE A 50 15.02 9.80 -11.19
CA ILE A 50 15.08 8.77 -12.22
C ILE A 50 15.03 7.36 -11.61
N ARG A 51 15.81 7.13 -10.54
CA ARG A 51 15.80 5.84 -9.84
C ARG A 51 14.42 5.51 -9.29
N ARG A 52 13.72 6.51 -8.76
CA ARG A 52 12.35 6.36 -8.27
C ARG A 52 11.37 6.05 -9.40
N LEU A 53 11.40 6.81 -10.49
CA LEU A 53 10.54 6.58 -11.66
C LEU A 53 10.75 5.17 -12.24
N PHE A 54 12.00 4.73 -12.39
CA PHE A 54 12.30 3.39 -12.87
C PHE A 54 11.74 2.31 -11.92
N LYS A 55 11.95 2.45 -10.61
CA LYS A 55 11.40 1.53 -9.61
C LYS A 55 9.88 1.49 -9.67
N ASP A 56 9.25 2.65 -9.73
CA ASP A 56 7.79 2.81 -9.75
C ASP A 56 7.19 2.17 -11.01
N SER A 57 7.74 2.47 -12.19
CA SER A 57 7.30 1.87 -13.46
C SER A 57 7.54 0.36 -13.50
N PHE A 58 8.67 -0.11 -12.98
CA PHE A 58 8.97 -1.54 -12.92
C PHE A 58 7.96 -2.29 -12.04
N LEU A 59 7.60 -1.73 -10.88
CA LEU A 59 6.56 -2.30 -10.02
C LEU A 59 5.19 -2.31 -10.69
N ILE A 60 4.82 -1.25 -11.41
CA ILE A 60 3.56 -1.21 -12.16
C ILE A 60 3.53 -2.27 -13.26
N ILE A 61 4.62 -2.43 -14.02
CA ILE A 61 4.69 -3.45 -15.09
C ILE A 61 4.57 -4.86 -14.53
N LEU A 62 5.30 -5.19 -13.46
CA LEU A 62 5.15 -6.49 -12.80
C LEU A 62 3.72 -6.68 -12.28
N GLY A 63 3.14 -5.63 -11.71
CA GLY A 63 1.76 -5.67 -11.23
C GLY A 63 0.77 -5.94 -12.36
N VAL A 64 0.93 -5.27 -13.50
CA VAL A 64 0.12 -5.46 -14.71
C VAL A 64 0.21 -6.89 -15.23
N LEU A 65 1.42 -7.46 -15.32
CA LEU A 65 1.59 -8.84 -15.80
C LEU A 65 0.94 -9.86 -14.87
N SER A 66 1.05 -9.66 -13.55
CA SER A 66 0.39 -10.50 -12.55
C SER A 66 -1.13 -10.37 -12.59
N ALA A 67 -1.64 -9.13 -12.67
CA ALA A 67 -3.08 -8.88 -12.76
C ALA A 67 -3.67 -9.43 -14.05
N GLY A 68 -2.98 -9.26 -15.18
CA GLY A 68 -3.37 -9.86 -16.46
C GLY A 68 -3.45 -11.38 -16.37
N PHE A 69 -2.45 -12.02 -15.75
CA PHE A 69 -2.45 -13.47 -15.53
C PHE A 69 -3.61 -13.94 -14.62
N GLY A 70 -3.88 -13.23 -13.52
CA GLY A 70 -5.02 -13.53 -12.65
C GLY A 70 -6.37 -13.35 -13.36
N LEU A 71 -6.50 -12.25 -14.11
CA LEU A 71 -7.74 -11.89 -14.79
C LEU A 71 -8.07 -12.84 -15.96
N ASP A 72 -7.13 -13.02 -16.88
CA ASP A 72 -7.35 -13.76 -18.13
C ASP A 72 -7.11 -15.27 -17.96
N GLY A 73 -6.17 -15.67 -17.09
CA GLY A 73 -5.86 -17.09 -16.87
C GLY A 73 -6.78 -17.80 -15.88
N PHE A 74 -7.49 -17.08 -15.01
CA PHE A 74 -8.38 -17.66 -13.99
C PHE A 74 -9.82 -17.10 -14.05
N LEU A 75 -9.99 -15.79 -13.88
CA LEU A 75 -11.31 -15.20 -13.68
C LEU A 75 -12.18 -15.30 -14.94
N LEU A 76 -11.63 -14.86 -16.08
CA LEU A 76 -12.38 -14.75 -17.32
C LEU A 76 -12.90 -16.10 -17.86
N PRO A 77 -12.12 -17.20 -17.90
CA PRO A 77 -12.61 -18.50 -18.38
C PRO A 77 -13.71 -19.12 -17.51
N ASN A 78 -13.92 -18.61 -16.30
CA ASN A 78 -14.89 -19.13 -15.33
C ASN A 78 -16.02 -18.14 -15.05
N ASP A 79 -16.11 -17.03 -15.81
CA ASP A 79 -17.06 -15.92 -15.60
C ASP A 79 -17.02 -15.34 -14.18
N PHE A 80 -15.88 -15.45 -13.50
CA PHE A 80 -15.70 -14.92 -12.16
C PHE A 80 -15.39 -13.43 -12.22
N ILE A 81 -15.91 -12.72 -11.23
CA ILE A 81 -15.82 -11.28 -11.14
C ILE A 81 -14.95 -10.91 -9.94
N ASP A 82 -14.24 -9.79 -10.03
CA ASP A 82 -13.61 -9.14 -8.87
C ASP A 82 -14.53 -8.03 -8.31
N GLY A 83 -14.12 -7.38 -7.23
CA GLY A 83 -14.68 -6.08 -6.86
C GLY A 83 -14.30 -4.98 -7.84
N GLY A 84 -14.78 -3.77 -7.54
CA GLY A 84 -14.21 -2.56 -8.11
C GLY A 84 -14.45 -2.34 -9.61
N ALA A 85 -13.53 -1.62 -10.26
CA ALA A 85 -13.63 -1.21 -11.66
C ALA A 85 -13.41 -2.40 -12.60
N VAL A 86 -12.56 -3.35 -12.19
CA VAL A 86 -12.35 -4.60 -12.90
C VAL A 86 -13.63 -5.42 -12.89
N GLY A 87 -14.30 -5.52 -11.73
CA GLY A 87 -15.57 -6.22 -11.60
C GLY A 87 -16.69 -5.62 -12.46
N ILE A 88 -16.82 -4.29 -12.46
CA ILE A 88 -17.74 -3.58 -13.35
C ILE A 88 -17.43 -3.89 -14.81
N SER A 89 -16.14 -3.94 -15.18
CA SER A 89 -15.72 -4.21 -16.56
C SER A 89 -16.05 -5.64 -17.00
N LEU A 90 -15.88 -6.62 -16.11
CA LEU A 90 -16.25 -8.02 -16.35
C LEU A 90 -17.77 -8.20 -16.47
N LEU A 91 -18.56 -7.53 -15.63
CA LEU A 91 -20.03 -7.51 -15.74
C LEU A 91 -20.50 -6.95 -17.09
N ILE A 92 -19.93 -5.83 -17.53
CA ILE A 92 -20.27 -5.23 -18.83
C ILE A 92 -19.90 -6.17 -19.97
N ARG A 93 -18.74 -6.83 -19.89
CA ARG A 93 -18.36 -7.86 -20.89
C ARG A 93 -19.29 -9.06 -20.89
N ALA A 94 -19.78 -9.51 -19.73
CA ALA A 94 -20.69 -10.65 -19.68
C ALA A 94 -22.02 -10.40 -20.41
N VAL A 95 -22.41 -9.13 -20.57
CA VAL A 95 -23.65 -8.73 -21.26
C VAL A 95 -23.42 -8.04 -22.61
N THR A 96 -22.16 -7.83 -23.02
CA THR A 96 -21.82 -7.17 -24.29
C THR A 96 -20.67 -7.87 -25.00
N ASP A 97 -20.69 -7.88 -26.34
CA ASP A 97 -19.62 -8.51 -27.13
C ASP A 97 -18.35 -7.65 -27.26
N TYR A 98 -18.23 -6.57 -26.47
CA TYR A 98 -17.06 -5.68 -26.53
C TYR A 98 -15.84 -6.31 -25.85
N PRO A 99 -14.62 -6.09 -26.38
CA PRO A 99 -13.41 -6.64 -25.78
C PRO A 99 -13.16 -6.04 -24.40
N LEU A 100 -12.78 -6.88 -23.43
CA LEU A 100 -12.52 -6.47 -22.04
C LEU A 100 -11.49 -5.34 -21.94
N SER A 101 -10.46 -5.38 -22.79
CA SER A 101 -9.41 -4.37 -22.83
C SER A 101 -9.96 -2.96 -23.07
N LEU A 102 -10.95 -2.82 -23.96
CA LEU A 102 -11.61 -1.54 -24.23
C LEU A 102 -12.46 -1.11 -23.02
N ILE A 103 -13.25 -2.02 -22.48
CA ILE A 103 -14.14 -1.75 -21.34
C ILE A 103 -13.33 -1.31 -20.12
N LEU A 104 -12.21 -2.00 -19.82
CA LEU A 104 -11.31 -1.66 -18.71
C LEU A 104 -10.84 -0.21 -18.80
N VAL A 105 -10.41 0.26 -19.98
CA VAL A 105 -9.98 1.65 -20.15
C VAL A 105 -11.16 2.59 -19.94
N LEU A 106 -12.31 2.33 -20.59
CA LEU A 106 -13.48 3.21 -20.53
C LEU A 106 -14.06 3.36 -19.12
N VAL A 107 -14.23 2.24 -18.40
CA VAL A 107 -14.73 2.23 -17.02
C VAL A 107 -13.78 2.98 -16.09
N ASN A 108 -12.47 2.96 -16.36
CA ASN A 108 -11.49 3.62 -15.51
C ASN A 108 -11.22 5.10 -15.81
N ILE A 109 -11.63 5.63 -16.97
CA ILE A 109 -11.52 7.07 -17.28
C ILE A 109 -12.07 7.97 -16.15
N PRO A 110 -13.29 7.79 -15.63
CA PRO A 110 -13.80 8.64 -14.55
C PRO A 110 -12.91 8.58 -13.30
N PHE A 111 -12.37 7.41 -12.96
CA PHE A 111 -11.49 7.24 -11.81
C PHE A 111 -10.12 7.90 -12.01
N ILE A 112 -9.56 7.85 -13.22
CA ILE A 112 -8.32 8.58 -13.56
C ILE A 112 -8.53 10.10 -13.39
N ILE A 113 -9.67 10.62 -13.87
CA ILE A 113 -10.03 12.04 -13.74
C ILE A 113 -10.19 12.43 -12.26
N LEU A 114 -10.82 11.57 -11.45
CA LEU A 114 -10.91 11.80 -10.00
C LEU A 114 -9.51 11.78 -9.35
N GLY A 115 -8.65 10.83 -9.73
CA GLY A 115 -7.28 10.74 -9.22
C GLY A 115 -6.45 11.98 -9.51
N LEU A 116 -6.63 12.58 -10.69
CA LEU A 116 -5.99 13.84 -11.08
C LEU A 116 -6.42 15.01 -10.17
N ARG A 117 -7.69 15.05 -9.77
CA ARG A 117 -8.25 16.14 -8.94
C ARG A 117 -7.99 15.94 -7.44
N VAL A 118 -7.99 14.69 -6.97
CA VAL A 118 -8.04 14.36 -5.52
C VAL A 118 -6.67 13.95 -4.96
N VAL A 119 -5.83 13.29 -5.77
CA VAL A 119 -4.55 12.71 -5.32
C VAL A 119 -3.37 13.54 -5.84
N SER A 120 -3.04 13.43 -7.12
CA SER A 120 -2.01 14.24 -7.79
C SER A 120 -1.97 13.95 -9.29
N LYS A 121 -1.35 14.84 -10.07
CA LYS A 121 -1.11 14.63 -11.50
C LYS A 121 -0.16 13.46 -11.78
N GLU A 122 0.86 13.26 -10.94
CA GLU A 122 1.80 12.14 -11.06
C GLU A 122 1.09 10.79 -10.88
N PHE A 123 0.26 10.69 -9.84
CA PHE A 123 -0.57 9.51 -9.58
C PHE A 123 -1.49 9.20 -10.78
N ALA A 124 -2.20 10.20 -11.30
CA ALA A 124 -3.12 10.01 -12.43
C ALA A 124 -2.41 9.50 -13.70
N ILE A 125 -1.20 10.00 -13.99
CA ILE A 125 -0.39 9.52 -15.14
C ILE A 125 0.02 8.06 -14.93
N LYS A 126 0.49 7.70 -13.73
CA LYS A 126 0.88 6.32 -13.40
C LYS A 126 -0.29 5.36 -13.44
N THR A 127 -1.45 5.77 -12.93
CA THR A 127 -2.71 5.03 -12.98
C THR A 127 -3.18 4.83 -14.42
N ALA A 128 -3.20 5.89 -15.24
CA ALA A 128 -3.53 5.78 -16.65
C ALA A 128 -2.58 4.82 -17.40
N PHE A 129 -1.27 4.92 -17.15
CA PHE A 129 -0.28 4.00 -17.69
C PHE A 129 -0.56 2.55 -17.26
N GLY A 130 -0.80 2.30 -15.98
CA GLY A 130 -1.11 0.96 -15.46
C GLY A 130 -2.37 0.36 -16.06
N ILE A 131 -3.46 1.12 -16.16
CA ILE A 131 -4.73 0.66 -16.74
C ILE A 131 -4.59 0.36 -18.23
N VAL A 132 -3.95 1.25 -18.99
CA VAL A 132 -3.71 1.03 -20.43
C VAL A 132 -2.78 -0.17 -20.62
N ALA A 133 -1.74 -0.30 -19.81
CA ALA A 133 -0.84 -1.44 -19.87
C ALA A 133 -1.56 -2.76 -19.52
N LEU A 134 -2.46 -2.75 -18.53
CA LEU A 134 -3.31 -3.91 -18.21
C LEU A 134 -4.24 -4.28 -19.37
N ALA A 135 -4.92 -3.29 -19.95
CA ALA A 135 -5.76 -3.50 -21.11
C ALA A 135 -4.98 -4.11 -22.30
N LEU A 136 -3.76 -3.62 -22.54
CA LEU A 136 -2.89 -4.17 -23.57
C LEU A 136 -2.38 -5.58 -23.22
N ALA A 137 -2.03 -5.84 -21.97
CA ALA A 137 -1.61 -7.16 -21.51
C ALA A 137 -2.72 -8.19 -21.75
N VAL A 138 -3.95 -7.88 -21.33
CA VAL A 138 -5.13 -8.73 -21.55
C VAL A 138 -5.47 -8.89 -23.03
N ALA A 139 -5.18 -7.90 -23.88
CA ALA A 139 -5.48 -7.97 -25.32
C ALA A 139 -4.42 -8.73 -26.14
N LEU A 140 -3.15 -8.65 -25.74
CA LEU A 140 -2.01 -9.08 -26.56
C LEU A 140 -1.28 -10.31 -26.02
N ILE A 141 -1.35 -10.57 -24.72
CA ILE A 141 -0.68 -11.70 -24.10
C ILE A 141 -1.69 -12.84 -24.02
N PRO A 142 -1.47 -13.97 -24.72
CA PRO A 142 -2.32 -15.13 -24.59
C PRO A 142 -1.98 -15.84 -23.28
N TYR A 143 -2.70 -15.52 -22.21
CA TYR A 143 -2.53 -16.23 -20.95
C TYR A 143 -3.16 -17.62 -21.04
N PRO A 144 -2.48 -18.67 -20.56
CA PRO A 144 -3.07 -20.00 -20.55
C PRO A 144 -4.19 -20.07 -19.50
N GLU A 145 -5.29 -20.72 -19.86
CA GLU A 145 -6.32 -21.10 -18.90
C GLU A 145 -5.74 -22.11 -17.91
N ILE A 146 -5.72 -21.78 -16.62
CA ILE A 146 -5.01 -22.58 -15.61
C ILE A 146 -5.90 -23.69 -15.04
N THR A 147 -7.15 -23.37 -14.71
CA THR A 147 -8.09 -24.32 -14.10
C THR A 147 -9.53 -23.84 -14.21
N HIS A 148 -10.47 -24.79 -14.15
CA HIS A 148 -11.91 -24.52 -14.01
C HIS A 148 -12.45 -24.92 -12.63
N ASP A 149 -11.59 -25.35 -11.70
CA ASP A 149 -12.00 -25.56 -10.33
C ASP A 149 -12.36 -24.21 -9.70
N LYS A 150 -13.62 -24.05 -9.30
CA LYS A 150 -14.17 -22.79 -8.79
C LYS A 150 -13.41 -22.28 -7.55
N LEU A 151 -12.97 -23.18 -6.67
CA LEU A 151 -12.26 -22.77 -5.45
C LEU A 151 -10.82 -22.33 -5.78
N LEU A 152 -10.10 -23.10 -6.61
CA LEU A 152 -8.75 -22.72 -7.04
C LEU A 152 -8.77 -21.43 -7.85
N THR A 153 -9.75 -21.28 -8.73
CA THR A 153 -9.94 -20.08 -9.55
C THR A 153 -10.15 -18.84 -8.69
N SER A 154 -11.06 -18.92 -7.72
CA SER A 154 -11.34 -17.77 -6.85
C SER A 154 -10.13 -17.40 -5.98
N VAL A 155 -9.48 -18.38 -5.36
CA VAL A 155 -8.34 -18.12 -4.46
C VAL A 155 -7.10 -17.64 -5.23
N PHE A 156 -6.68 -18.36 -6.27
CA PHE A 156 -5.45 -18.03 -7.00
C PHE A 156 -5.64 -16.90 -8.00
N GLY A 157 -6.80 -16.81 -8.65
CA GLY A 157 -7.16 -15.67 -9.47
C GLY A 157 -7.18 -14.39 -8.64
N GLY A 158 -7.83 -14.42 -7.47
CA GLY A 158 -7.80 -13.32 -6.50
C GLY A 158 -6.38 -13.00 -6.02
N PHE A 159 -5.57 -14.01 -5.70
CA PHE A 159 -4.17 -13.81 -5.31
C PHE A 159 -3.35 -13.09 -6.37
N PHE A 160 -3.32 -13.57 -7.63
CA PHE A 160 -2.52 -12.94 -8.69
C PHE A 160 -3.03 -11.55 -9.07
N LEU A 161 -4.36 -11.36 -9.06
CA LEU A 161 -4.98 -10.06 -9.27
C LEU A 161 -4.62 -9.08 -8.16
N GLY A 162 -4.77 -9.49 -6.90
CA GLY A 162 -4.42 -8.68 -5.73
C GLY A 162 -2.92 -8.38 -5.63
N LEU A 163 -2.06 -9.33 -6.02
CA LEU A 163 -0.62 -9.11 -6.14
C LEU A 163 -0.33 -8.02 -7.17
N GLY A 164 -1.05 -8.07 -8.30
CA GLY A 164 -0.98 -7.07 -9.35
C GLY A 164 -1.39 -5.67 -8.90
N ILE A 165 -2.56 -5.56 -8.27
CA ILE A 165 -3.09 -4.31 -7.71
C ILE A 165 -2.12 -3.75 -6.66
N GLY A 166 -1.67 -4.58 -5.72
CA GLY A 166 -0.75 -4.18 -4.66
C GLY A 166 0.60 -3.69 -5.19
N MET A 167 1.17 -4.34 -6.22
CA MET A 167 2.43 -3.91 -6.85
C MET A 167 2.26 -2.55 -7.55
N ALA A 168 1.17 -2.34 -8.29
CA ALA A 168 0.87 -1.07 -8.91
C ALA A 168 0.71 0.06 -7.87
N MET A 169 0.02 -0.22 -6.76
CA MET A 169 -0.12 0.68 -5.61
C MET A 169 1.23 1.05 -4.98
N ARG A 170 2.15 0.09 -4.83
CA ARG A 170 3.52 0.36 -4.36
C ARG A 170 4.34 1.20 -5.34
N GLY A 171 4.06 1.09 -6.65
CA GLY A 171 4.60 1.98 -7.68
C GLY A 171 3.98 3.38 -7.69
N GLY A 172 2.97 3.63 -6.84
CA GLY A 172 2.31 4.93 -6.72
C GLY A 172 1.27 5.21 -7.80
N GLY A 173 0.73 4.17 -8.44
CA GLY A 173 -0.46 4.22 -9.29
C GLY A 173 -1.48 3.18 -8.84
N VAL A 174 -2.59 3.01 -9.56
CA VAL A 174 -3.55 1.92 -9.32
C VAL A 174 -4.02 1.37 -10.67
N ILE A 175 -4.39 0.10 -10.71
CA ILE A 175 -4.95 -0.55 -11.92
C ILE A 175 -6.45 -0.81 -11.80
N ASP A 176 -7.01 -0.78 -10.59
CA ASP A 176 -8.43 -0.64 -10.31
C ASP A 176 -8.73 0.80 -9.87
N GLY A 177 -9.61 1.50 -10.56
CA GLY A 177 -9.92 2.90 -10.26
C GLY A 177 -10.81 3.10 -9.03
N THR A 178 -11.45 2.05 -8.51
CA THR A 178 -12.48 2.21 -7.46
C THR A 178 -11.92 2.63 -6.11
N GLU A 179 -10.67 2.30 -5.76
CA GLU A 179 -10.08 2.83 -4.52
C GLU A 179 -9.96 4.35 -4.53
N VAL A 180 -9.75 4.96 -5.72
CA VAL A 180 -9.69 6.43 -5.87
C VAL A 180 -11.07 7.05 -5.63
N MET A 181 -12.13 6.39 -6.09
CA MET A 181 -13.49 6.80 -5.80
C MET A 181 -13.78 6.69 -4.30
N ALA A 182 -13.37 5.61 -3.66
CA ALA A 182 -13.58 5.38 -2.24
C ALA A 182 -12.93 6.48 -1.38
N ILE A 183 -11.69 6.87 -1.68
CA ILE A 183 -11.00 8.01 -1.03
C ILE A 183 -11.79 9.31 -1.21
N THR A 184 -12.38 9.53 -2.38
CA THR A 184 -13.12 10.75 -2.68
C THR A 184 -14.42 10.81 -1.88
N LEU A 185 -15.14 9.70 -1.80
CA LEU A 185 -16.42 9.61 -1.12
C LEU A 185 -16.24 9.63 0.40
N SER A 186 -15.23 8.95 0.94
CA SER A 186 -14.92 8.93 2.37
C SER A 186 -14.52 10.32 2.91
N ARG A 187 -14.01 11.22 2.06
CA ARG A 187 -13.74 12.62 2.43
C ARG A 187 -15.01 13.47 2.53
N ARG A 188 -16.11 13.02 1.93
CA ARG A 188 -17.40 13.73 1.89
C ARG A 188 -18.45 13.12 2.82
N THR A 189 -18.18 11.95 3.39
CA THR A 189 -19.06 11.23 4.31
C THR A 189 -18.31 10.91 5.59
N SER A 190 -19.02 10.41 6.61
CA SER A 190 -18.42 9.88 7.84
C SER A 190 -17.93 8.43 7.70
N LEU A 191 -18.04 7.86 6.50
CA LEU A 191 -17.69 6.46 6.23
C LEU A 191 -16.18 6.31 6.07
N THR A 192 -15.65 5.17 6.49
CA THR A 192 -14.25 4.83 6.20
C THR A 192 -14.09 4.46 4.72
N ILE A 193 -12.85 4.46 4.23
CA ILE A 193 -12.56 4.03 2.84
C ILE A 193 -13.04 2.58 2.64
N GLY A 194 -12.82 1.70 3.63
CA GLY A 194 -13.27 0.31 3.59
C GLY A 194 -14.79 0.17 3.49
N ASP A 195 -15.54 0.98 4.25
CA ASP A 195 -17.01 0.94 4.21
C ASP A 195 -17.55 1.32 2.82
N VAL A 196 -16.92 2.31 2.17
CA VAL A 196 -17.31 2.73 0.81
C VAL A 196 -17.04 1.62 -0.20
N ILE A 197 -15.87 0.99 -0.13
CA ILE A 197 -15.51 -0.12 -1.03
C ILE A 197 -16.48 -1.30 -0.82
N LEU A 198 -16.78 -1.63 0.44
CA LEU A 198 -17.73 -2.69 0.77
C LEU A 198 -19.11 -2.43 0.18
N LEU A 199 -19.64 -1.21 0.34
CA LEU A 199 -20.94 -0.84 -0.23
C LEU A 199 -20.97 -0.95 -1.75
N ILE A 200 -19.93 -0.48 -2.44
CA ILE A 200 -19.80 -0.61 -3.90
C ILE A 200 -19.80 -2.09 -4.31
N ASN A 201 -19.01 -2.91 -3.61
CA ASN A 201 -18.90 -4.32 -3.93
C ASN A 201 -20.17 -5.11 -3.62
N VAL A 202 -20.93 -4.76 -2.57
CA VAL A 202 -22.25 -5.33 -2.31
C VAL A 202 -23.18 -5.11 -3.52
N VAL A 203 -23.16 -3.90 -4.11
CA VAL A 203 -23.94 -3.62 -5.32
C VAL A 203 -23.44 -4.45 -6.50
N ILE A 204 -22.12 -4.48 -6.74
CA ILE A 204 -21.52 -5.26 -7.84
C ILE A 204 -21.89 -6.74 -7.73
N PHE A 205 -21.73 -7.36 -6.55
CA PHE A 205 -22.03 -8.77 -6.36
C PHE A 205 -23.53 -9.07 -6.40
N SER A 206 -24.39 -8.13 -5.98
CA SER A 206 -25.83 -8.27 -6.13
C SER A 206 -26.22 -8.29 -7.62
N VAL A 207 -25.60 -7.44 -8.44
CA VAL A 207 -25.79 -7.43 -9.90
C VAL A 207 -25.23 -8.72 -10.50
N ALA A 208 -24.06 -9.18 -10.07
CA ALA A 208 -23.47 -10.45 -10.51
C ALA A 208 -24.37 -11.65 -10.21
N ALA A 209 -24.99 -11.67 -9.03
CA ALA A 209 -25.92 -12.73 -8.63
C ALA A 209 -27.16 -12.79 -9.53
N TYR A 210 -27.62 -11.62 -9.99
CA TYR A 210 -28.75 -11.49 -10.90
C TYR A 210 -28.41 -11.82 -12.36
N VAL A 211 -27.24 -11.38 -12.85
CA VAL A 211 -26.83 -11.49 -14.26
C VAL A 211 -26.19 -12.85 -14.58
N LEU A 212 -25.34 -13.38 -13.69
CA LEU A 212 -24.59 -14.61 -13.92
C LEU A 212 -25.22 -15.79 -13.16
N SER A 213 -25.05 -15.79 -11.84
CA SER A 213 -25.69 -16.72 -10.91
C SER A 213 -25.30 -16.36 -9.47
N ILE A 214 -26.10 -16.81 -8.50
CA ILE A 214 -25.77 -16.66 -7.08
C ILE A 214 -24.44 -17.36 -6.75
N GLU A 215 -24.20 -18.53 -7.34
CA GLU A 215 -22.97 -19.29 -7.09
C GLU A 215 -21.73 -18.53 -7.58
N THR A 216 -21.76 -18.01 -8.81
CA THR A 216 -20.69 -17.19 -9.38
C THR A 216 -20.45 -15.94 -8.54
N ALA A 217 -21.50 -15.30 -8.02
CA ALA A 217 -21.37 -14.14 -7.14
C ALA A 217 -20.69 -14.47 -5.81
N LEU A 218 -21.02 -15.62 -5.19
CA LEU A 218 -20.38 -16.07 -3.94
C LEU A 218 -18.89 -16.38 -4.16
N TYR A 219 -18.55 -17.03 -5.28
CA TYR A 219 -17.14 -17.25 -5.62
C TYR A 219 -16.42 -15.95 -5.97
N SER A 220 -17.08 -14.98 -6.60
CA SER A 220 -16.54 -13.65 -6.87
C SER A 220 -16.26 -12.87 -5.58
N MET A 221 -17.11 -13.02 -4.56
CA MET A 221 -16.83 -12.50 -3.21
C MET A 221 -15.57 -13.14 -2.62
N LEU A 222 -15.39 -14.45 -2.77
CA LEU A 222 -14.19 -15.15 -2.33
C LEU A 222 -12.94 -14.66 -3.07
N THR A 223 -13.04 -14.47 -4.39
CA THR A 223 -11.98 -13.89 -5.23
C THR A 223 -11.58 -12.51 -4.73
N TYR A 224 -12.54 -11.63 -4.47
CA TYR A 224 -12.30 -10.29 -3.95
C TYR A 224 -11.65 -10.31 -2.56
N LEU A 225 -12.09 -11.20 -1.67
CA LEU A 225 -11.46 -11.36 -0.35
C LEU A 225 -9.99 -11.81 -0.47
N ALA A 226 -9.71 -12.77 -1.35
CA ALA A 226 -8.35 -13.21 -1.64
C ALA A 226 -7.49 -12.09 -2.24
N ALA A 227 -8.05 -11.33 -3.20
CA ALA A 227 -7.39 -10.18 -3.79
C ALA A 227 -7.09 -9.09 -2.77
N SER A 228 -8.09 -8.66 -1.99
CA SER A 228 -7.94 -7.65 -0.94
C SER A 228 -6.89 -8.06 0.09
N LYS A 229 -6.90 -9.31 0.56
CA LYS A 229 -5.86 -9.80 1.49
C LYS A 229 -4.47 -9.83 0.87
N THR A 230 -4.37 -10.12 -0.42
CA THR A 230 -3.09 -10.09 -1.12
C THR A 230 -2.60 -8.66 -1.34
N VAL A 231 -3.50 -7.72 -1.63
CA VAL A 231 -3.18 -6.28 -1.71
C VAL A 231 -2.64 -5.78 -0.37
N ASP A 232 -3.35 -6.06 0.73
CA ASP A 232 -2.93 -5.69 2.10
C ASP A 232 -1.53 -6.24 2.37
N PHE A 233 -1.31 -7.53 2.09
CA PHE A 233 -0.02 -8.19 2.27
C PHE A 233 1.09 -7.55 1.43
N VAL A 234 0.84 -7.20 0.18
CA VAL A 234 1.85 -6.60 -0.70
C VAL A 234 2.20 -5.18 -0.26
N ILE A 235 1.20 -4.37 0.09
CA ILE A 235 1.36 -2.95 0.45
C ILE A 235 1.91 -2.79 1.86
N GLU A 236 1.29 -3.43 2.84
CA GLU A 236 1.58 -3.27 4.26
C GLU A 236 2.66 -4.24 4.74
N GLY A 237 2.88 -5.32 4.01
CA GLY A 237 3.80 -6.39 4.40
C GLY A 237 3.20 -7.32 5.45
N ILE A 238 4.03 -8.23 5.96
CA ILE A 238 3.70 -8.95 7.18
C ILE A 238 3.95 -7.97 8.33
N GLU A 239 2.93 -7.69 9.14
CA GLU A 239 3.12 -7.01 10.42
C GLU A 239 4.00 -7.88 11.33
N GLU A 240 5.32 -7.71 11.23
CA GLU A 240 6.28 -8.46 12.03
C GLU A 240 6.41 -7.91 13.44
N TYR A 241 6.22 -6.59 13.62
CA TYR A 241 6.56 -5.88 14.84
C TYR A 241 5.37 -5.20 15.50
N THR A 242 5.34 -5.29 16.83
CA THR A 242 4.37 -4.62 17.68
C THR A 242 5.12 -3.61 18.55
N GLY A 243 4.71 -2.34 18.47
CA GLY A 243 5.08 -1.31 19.43
C GLY A 243 4.26 -1.48 20.69
N VAL A 244 4.93 -1.57 21.83
CA VAL A 244 4.29 -1.76 23.13
C VAL A 244 4.64 -0.59 24.03
N THR A 245 3.61 0.15 24.42
CA THR A 245 3.68 1.22 25.41
C THR A 245 3.14 0.69 26.72
N ILE A 246 3.95 0.72 27.76
CA ILE A 246 3.66 0.18 29.09
C ILE A 246 3.65 1.34 30.08
N ILE A 247 2.50 1.55 30.70
CA ILE A 247 2.28 2.54 31.76
C ILE A 247 2.08 1.76 33.06
N SER A 248 3.05 1.88 33.98
CA SER A 248 3.10 1.10 35.22
C SER A 248 3.68 1.94 36.36
N LEU A 249 3.37 1.57 37.60
CA LEU A 249 4.00 2.14 38.79
C LEU A 249 5.43 1.63 39.00
N LYS A 250 5.85 0.56 38.30
CA LYS A 250 7.17 -0.07 38.39
C LYS A 250 7.97 0.04 37.08
N PRO A 251 8.18 1.24 36.51
CA PRO A 251 8.79 1.41 35.18
C PRO A 251 10.24 0.94 35.11
N MET A 252 10.98 0.94 36.23
CA MET A 252 12.36 0.48 36.27
C MET A 252 12.47 -1.04 36.21
N GLU A 253 11.56 -1.77 36.86
CA GLU A 253 11.48 -3.23 36.79
C GLU A 253 11.06 -3.67 35.38
N MET A 254 10.07 -3.00 34.78
CA MET A 254 9.68 -3.17 33.37
C MET A 254 10.87 -3.02 32.43
N LYS A 255 11.63 -1.93 32.58
CA LYS A 255 12.82 -1.66 31.78
C LYS A 255 13.84 -2.80 31.91
N LYS A 256 14.09 -3.27 33.13
CA LYS A 256 15.07 -4.33 33.40
C LYS A 256 14.65 -5.64 32.76
N MET A 257 13.39 -6.06 32.95
CA MET A 257 12.83 -7.28 32.36
C MET A 257 12.92 -7.27 30.82
N ILE A 258 12.59 -6.15 30.18
CA ILE A 258 12.66 -6.04 28.71
C ILE A 258 14.10 -6.17 28.20
N ILE A 259 15.08 -5.63 28.93
CA ILE A 259 16.49 -5.72 28.54
C ILE A 259 17.04 -7.13 28.79
N GLU A 260 16.81 -7.68 29.97
CA GLU A 260 17.51 -8.89 30.45
C GLU A 260 16.79 -10.18 30.04
N GLU A 261 15.46 -10.23 30.15
CA GLU A 261 14.67 -11.45 29.89
C GLU A 261 14.14 -11.53 28.46
N MET A 262 13.78 -10.38 27.90
CA MET A 262 13.33 -10.29 26.50
C MET A 262 14.51 -10.07 25.54
N GLY A 263 15.61 -9.45 26.00
CA GLY A 263 16.76 -9.15 25.15
C GLY A 263 16.46 -8.06 24.11
N ARG A 264 15.58 -7.11 24.46
CA ARG A 264 15.00 -6.12 23.53
C ARG A 264 15.40 -4.71 23.89
N GLY A 265 15.46 -3.85 22.86
CA GLY A 265 15.62 -2.42 23.05
C GLY A 265 14.43 -1.80 23.79
N VAL A 266 14.71 -0.84 24.67
CA VAL A 266 13.68 -0.14 25.44
C VAL A 266 14.01 1.35 25.48
N THR A 267 12.98 2.18 25.32
CA THR A 267 13.04 3.63 25.49
C THR A 267 12.10 4.03 26.62
N VAL A 268 12.50 5.00 27.42
CA VAL A 268 11.66 5.52 28.52
C VAL A 268 11.29 6.96 28.21
N TYR A 269 10.00 7.21 28.00
CA TYR A 269 9.46 8.56 27.89
C TYR A 269 9.24 9.14 29.29
N LYS A 270 9.54 10.43 29.46
CA LYS A 270 9.08 11.20 30.62
C LYS A 270 7.73 11.79 30.26
N GLY A 271 6.72 11.50 31.07
CA GLY A 271 5.38 12.05 30.94
C GLY A 271 4.85 12.50 32.29
N GLU A 272 3.61 12.96 32.30
CA GLU A 272 2.90 13.35 33.50
C GLU A 272 1.72 12.41 33.72
N ARG A 273 1.33 12.21 34.98
CA ARG A 273 0.15 11.44 35.33
C ARG A 273 -1.12 12.14 34.86
N GLY A 274 -2.07 11.33 34.40
CA GLY A 274 -3.40 11.78 34.02
C GLY A 274 -4.47 11.33 35.02
N PHE A 275 -5.73 11.36 34.57
CA PHE A 275 -6.85 10.83 35.34
C PHE A 275 -6.92 9.30 35.22
N GLY A 276 -6.83 8.60 36.35
CA GLY A 276 -6.88 7.13 36.40
C GLY A 276 -8.01 6.61 37.28
N LYS A 277 -8.02 5.29 37.52
CA LYS A 277 -8.98 4.64 38.44
C LYS A 277 -8.91 5.18 39.88
N THR A 278 -7.80 5.82 40.25
CA THR A 278 -7.58 6.45 41.57
C THR A 278 -7.86 7.96 41.57
N GLY A 279 -8.44 8.51 40.49
CA GLY A 279 -8.71 9.94 40.32
C GLY A 279 -7.64 10.71 39.57
N TYR A 280 -7.70 12.05 39.63
CA TYR A 280 -6.67 12.94 39.11
C TYR A 280 -5.48 12.91 40.05
N THR A 281 -4.29 12.62 39.53
CA THR A 281 -3.05 12.67 40.30
C THR A 281 -2.05 13.47 39.51
N GLU A 282 -1.64 14.64 40.00
CA GLU A 282 -0.51 15.38 39.43
C GLU A 282 0.80 14.65 39.77
N GLY A 283 1.78 14.71 38.85
CA GLY A 283 3.13 14.25 39.12
C GLY A 283 3.78 13.48 37.98
N ASP A 284 5.10 13.42 38.01
CA ASP A 284 5.90 12.79 36.98
C ASP A 284 5.63 11.28 36.86
N MET A 285 5.67 10.80 35.63
CA MET A 285 5.56 9.39 35.28
C MET A 285 6.60 9.02 34.22
N LYS A 286 7.08 7.77 34.29
CA LYS A 286 7.91 7.18 33.25
C LYS A 286 7.08 6.17 32.48
N ILE A 287 7.03 6.33 31.17
CA ILE A 287 6.32 5.42 30.25
C ILE A 287 7.37 4.59 29.53
N VAL A 288 7.22 3.27 29.55
CA VAL A 288 8.18 2.34 28.95
C VAL A 288 7.69 1.98 27.56
N TYR A 289 8.56 2.13 26.55
CA TYR A 289 8.25 1.81 25.16
C TYR A 289 9.25 0.80 24.61
N THR A 290 8.75 -0.25 23.98
CA THR A 290 9.58 -1.27 23.31
C THR A 290 8.94 -1.69 21.99
N VAL A 291 9.76 -2.25 21.10
CA VAL A 291 9.32 -2.86 19.85
C VAL A 291 9.75 -4.32 19.87
N ILE A 292 8.78 -5.21 19.76
CA ILE A 292 8.97 -6.67 19.81
C ILE A 292 8.32 -7.31 18.59
N THR A 293 8.61 -8.58 18.34
CA THR A 293 7.91 -9.31 17.27
C THR A 293 6.52 -9.75 17.74
N ARG A 294 5.61 -10.02 16.79
CA ARG A 294 4.27 -10.54 17.09
C ARG A 294 4.29 -11.83 17.94
N LEU A 295 5.30 -12.68 17.74
CA LEU A 295 5.46 -13.94 18.48
C LEU A 295 5.88 -13.71 19.95
N GLU A 296 6.48 -12.57 20.26
CA GLU A 296 6.97 -12.24 21.59
C GLU A 296 5.92 -11.54 22.47
N VAL A 297 4.79 -11.10 21.89
CA VAL A 297 3.76 -10.34 22.59
C VAL A 297 3.20 -11.12 23.78
N SER A 298 2.87 -12.40 23.58
CA SER A 298 2.33 -13.24 24.65
C SER A 298 3.33 -13.39 25.80
N LYS A 299 4.62 -13.56 25.50
CA LYS A 299 5.66 -13.65 26.54
C LYS A 299 5.81 -12.34 27.29
N LEU A 300 5.84 -11.20 26.59
CA LEU A 300 5.96 -9.89 27.20
C LEU A 300 4.78 -9.62 28.16
N ASN A 301 3.55 -9.91 27.76
CA ASN A 301 2.37 -9.69 28.60
C ASN A 301 2.44 -10.51 29.90
N LEU A 302 2.87 -11.76 29.82
CA LEU A 302 3.05 -12.61 31.00
C LEU A 302 4.08 -12.02 31.97
N GLU A 303 5.22 -11.54 31.48
CA GLU A 303 6.22 -10.92 32.36
C GLU A 303 5.77 -9.57 32.92
N ILE A 304 5.01 -8.78 32.15
CA ILE A 304 4.39 -7.54 32.65
C ILE A 304 3.44 -7.87 33.81
N GLU A 305 2.56 -8.85 33.63
CA GLU A 305 1.55 -9.24 34.62
C GLU A 305 2.18 -9.74 35.94
N LYS A 306 3.29 -10.49 35.87
CA LYS A 306 4.03 -10.92 37.06
C LYS A 306 4.59 -9.75 37.88
N ILE A 307 5.01 -8.68 37.22
CA ILE A 307 5.65 -7.53 37.89
C ILE A 307 4.58 -6.54 38.37
N ASP A 308 3.64 -6.19 37.50
CA ASP A 308 2.54 -5.26 37.77
C ASP A 308 1.25 -5.68 37.04
N PRO A 309 0.34 -6.40 37.72
CA PRO A 309 -0.93 -6.81 37.13
C PRO A 309 -1.88 -5.63 36.86
N ASN A 310 -1.57 -4.44 37.38
CA ASN A 310 -2.34 -3.22 37.11
C ASN A 310 -1.72 -2.34 36.01
N ALA A 311 -0.68 -2.82 35.33
CA ALA A 311 -0.06 -2.09 34.24
C ALA A 311 -1.04 -1.87 33.08
N PHE A 312 -1.06 -0.65 32.54
CA PHE A 312 -1.82 -0.33 31.34
C PHE A 312 -0.91 -0.45 30.12
N VAL A 313 -1.25 -1.38 29.23
CA VAL A 313 -0.44 -1.73 28.06
C VAL A 313 -1.20 -1.36 26.78
N ILE A 314 -0.59 -0.54 25.94
CA ILE A 314 -1.09 -0.18 24.62
C ILE A 314 -0.21 -0.86 23.58
N MET A 315 -0.83 -1.60 22.67
CA MET A 315 -0.15 -2.23 21.54
C MET A 315 -0.53 -1.52 20.25
N THR A 316 0.46 -1.26 19.41
CA THR A 316 0.27 -0.63 18.11
C THR A 316 1.05 -1.42 17.08
N SER A 317 0.40 -1.80 15.97
CA SER A 317 1.09 -2.51 14.90
C SER A 317 2.07 -1.57 14.20
N ILE A 318 3.31 -2.03 14.00
CA ILE A 318 4.36 -1.28 13.35
C ILE A 318 4.66 -1.93 12.00
N LYS A 319 4.38 -1.20 10.91
CA LYS A 319 4.57 -1.68 9.54
C LYS A 319 6.03 -1.90 9.15
N ASP A 320 6.92 -1.00 9.56
CA ASP A 320 8.35 -1.11 9.26
C ASP A 320 9.18 -0.36 10.32
N THR A 321 10.42 -0.81 10.53
CA THR A 321 11.40 -0.16 11.42
C THR A 321 12.76 -0.14 10.75
N LYS A 322 13.51 0.97 10.91
CA LYS A 322 14.84 1.11 10.32
C LYS A 322 15.87 1.47 11.40
N GLY A 323 16.83 0.56 11.64
CA GLY A 323 17.81 0.69 12.73
C GLY A 323 17.27 0.22 14.09
N GLY A 324 18.08 0.32 15.13
CA GLY A 324 17.73 -0.10 16.50
C GLY A 324 18.06 -1.57 16.83
N MET A 325 18.10 -1.91 18.12
CA MET A 325 18.33 -3.29 18.61
C MET A 325 17.05 -4.12 18.53
N ILE A 326 16.72 -4.59 17.33
CA ILE A 326 15.57 -5.47 17.05
C ILE A 326 16.02 -6.92 16.79
N LYS A 327 17.32 -7.20 16.73
CA LYS A 327 17.84 -8.58 16.77
C LYS A 327 18.30 -8.90 18.18
N LYS A 328 17.89 -10.06 18.70
CA LYS A 328 18.34 -10.60 19.98
C LYS A 328 19.86 -10.62 19.98
N ARG A 329 20.48 -10.04 21.01
CA ARG A 329 21.94 -10.04 21.18
C ARG A 329 22.40 -11.50 21.19
N SER A 330 23.24 -11.90 20.22
CA SER A 330 23.98 -13.15 20.34
C SER A 330 24.88 -13.00 21.56
N VAL A 331 24.60 -13.78 22.61
CA VAL A 331 25.43 -13.79 23.81
C VAL A 331 26.81 -14.34 23.37
N PRO A 332 27.91 -13.60 23.55
CA PRO A 332 29.24 -14.18 23.40
C PRO A 332 29.41 -15.21 24.52
N HIS A 333 29.72 -16.45 24.16
CA HIS A 333 30.14 -17.48 25.10
C HIS A 333 31.45 -17.10 25.78
#